data_AF-A0A4Y2NUE8-F1
#
_entry.id   AF-A0A4Y2NUE8-F1
#
_cell.length_a   1.000
_cell.length_b   1.000
_cell.length_c   1.000
_cell.angle_alpha   90.00
_cell.angle_beta   90.00
_cell.angle_gamma   90.00
#
_symmetry.space_group_name_H-M   'P 1'
#
loop_
_entity.id
_entity.type
_entity.pdbx_description
1 polymer ?
#
loop_
_entity_poly.entity_id
_entity_poly.type
_entity_poly.pdbx_seq_one_letter_code
_entity_poly.pdbx_strand_id
1 'polypeptide(L)'
;MIPFMESREKACSKSYGPNAEKPNLSEQEFQLKRQQLLNSLRLSSVEAAALERATTEQKSSRLWREELRKWLTTSDFGVVCCRKESTSCQNIVKNKYSHFLSAAMKYDQDNEDNAVRVLQESFNLKVWHCGLFVNWNIGYLVASPDGLIDDGIVEVKCPALWKDLTPDESIRMKFFSF
;
A
#
# COMPACT_ATOMS: atom_id res chain seq x y z
N MET A 1 32.63 -19.24 -33.32
CA MET A 1 31.75 -18.18 -33.87
C MET A 1 30.33 -18.76 -33.89
N ILE A 2 29.57 -18.51 -32.82
CA ILE A 2 28.22 -19.07 -32.60
C ILE A 2 27.21 -17.99 -33.01
N PRO A 3 26.20 -18.28 -33.85
CA PRO A 3 25.30 -17.26 -34.35
C PRO A 3 24.31 -16.82 -33.26
N PHE A 4 24.14 -15.51 -33.20
CA PHE A 4 23.19 -14.75 -32.40
C PHE A 4 21.75 -15.23 -32.70
N MET A 5 21.11 -15.91 -31.75
CA MET A 5 19.69 -16.21 -31.83
C MET A 5 18.91 -14.96 -31.48
N GLU A 6 18.29 -14.38 -32.49
CA GLU A 6 17.28 -13.33 -32.42
C GLU A 6 16.19 -13.72 -31.40
N SER A 7 16.09 -12.95 -30.31
CA SER A 7 15.02 -13.09 -29.33
C SER A 7 13.70 -12.73 -30.00
N ARG A 8 12.93 -13.75 -30.40
CA ARG A 8 11.53 -13.57 -30.82
C ARG A 8 10.80 -12.85 -29.70
N GLU A 9 10.40 -11.60 -29.94
CA GLU A 9 9.43 -10.91 -29.11
C GLU A 9 8.18 -11.78 -29.02
N LYS A 10 7.94 -12.31 -27.83
CA LYS A 10 6.76 -13.11 -27.53
C LYS A 10 5.58 -12.16 -27.61
N ALA A 11 4.85 -12.20 -28.72
CA ALA A 11 3.64 -11.42 -28.92
C ALA A 11 2.74 -11.56 -27.69
N CYS A 12 2.67 -10.49 -26.89
CA CYS A 12 1.83 -10.45 -25.70
C CYS A 12 0.38 -10.55 -26.20
N SER A 13 -0.29 -11.67 -25.91
CA SER A 13 -1.67 -11.84 -26.33
C SER A 13 -2.52 -10.72 -25.74
N LYS A 14 -3.42 -10.12 -26.54
CA LYS A 14 -4.35 -9.04 -26.12
C LYS A 14 -5.20 -9.39 -24.88
N SER A 15 -5.12 -10.64 -24.44
CA SER A 15 -5.87 -11.27 -23.36
C SER A 15 -5.16 -11.23 -22.00
N TYR A 16 -3.86 -10.94 -21.93
CA TYR A 16 -3.14 -10.74 -20.66
C TYR A 16 -1.91 -9.85 -20.87
N GLY A 17 -1.65 -8.91 -19.94
CA GLY A 17 -0.54 -7.95 -20.04
C GLY A 17 -1.00 -6.49 -20.16
N PRO A 18 -0.09 -5.54 -20.44
CA PRO A 18 -0.33 -4.09 -20.34
C PRO A 18 -1.44 -3.54 -21.27
N ASN A 19 -1.95 -4.35 -22.20
CA ASN A 19 -2.97 -3.97 -23.19
C ASN A 19 -4.37 -4.58 -22.91
N ALA A 20 -4.60 -5.15 -21.72
CA ALA A 20 -5.92 -5.68 -21.36
C ALA A 20 -6.92 -4.54 -21.08
N GLU A 21 -7.92 -4.38 -21.95
CA GLU A 21 -8.95 -3.33 -21.83
C GLU A 21 -10.20 -3.80 -21.06
N LYS A 22 -10.51 -5.09 -21.13
CA LYS A 22 -11.67 -5.69 -20.44
C LYS A 22 -11.38 -7.13 -19.98
N PRO A 23 -12.04 -7.62 -18.92
CA PRO A 23 -11.98 -9.02 -18.54
C PRO A 23 -12.47 -9.91 -19.70
N ASN A 24 -11.78 -11.02 -19.97
CA ASN A 24 -12.27 -12.07 -20.88
C ASN A 24 -13.30 -12.96 -20.16
N LEU A 25 -14.28 -12.33 -19.53
CA LEU A 25 -15.33 -12.99 -18.74
C LEU A 25 -16.66 -12.42 -19.21
N SER A 26 -17.69 -13.26 -19.22
CA SER A 26 -19.05 -12.75 -19.32
C SER A 26 -19.37 -11.87 -18.10
N GLU A 27 -20.33 -10.96 -18.26
CA GLU A 27 -20.77 -10.11 -17.15
C GLU A 27 -21.21 -10.93 -15.93
N GLN A 28 -21.90 -12.05 -16.16
CA GLN A 28 -22.34 -12.95 -15.10
C GLN A 28 -21.17 -13.60 -14.36
N GLU A 29 -20.18 -14.11 -15.08
CA GLU A 29 -18.98 -14.70 -14.48
C GLU A 29 -18.16 -13.66 -13.72
N PHE A 30 -18.08 -12.44 -14.24
CA PHE A 30 -17.40 -11.33 -13.58
C PHE A 30 -18.07 -10.99 -12.25
N GLN A 31 -19.38 -10.80 -12.23
CA GLN A 31 -20.12 -10.50 -11.00
C GLN A 31 -20.03 -11.65 -9.99
N LEU A 32 -20.10 -12.90 -10.44
CA LEU A 32 -19.93 -14.08 -9.57
C LEU A 32 -18.54 -14.09 -8.91
N LYS A 33 -17.47 -13.92 -9.70
CA LYS A 33 -16.08 -13.90 -9.18
C LYS A 33 -15.85 -12.72 -8.25
N ARG A 34 -16.41 -11.55 -8.56
CA ARG A 34 -16.38 -10.37 -7.68
C ARG A 34 -17.02 -10.69 -6.33
N GLN A 35 -18.20 -11.30 -6.32
CA GLN A 35 -18.89 -11.63 -5.07
C GLN A 35 -18.11 -12.67 -4.25
N GLN A 36 -17.56 -13.69 -4.92
CA GLN A 36 -16.70 -14.70 -4.27
C GLN A 36 -15.47 -14.07 -3.63
N LEU A 37 -14.79 -13.17 -4.35
CA LEU A 37 -13.64 -12.42 -3.81
C LEU A 37 -14.04 -11.61 -2.59
N LEU A 38 -15.09 -10.78 -2.69
CA LEU A 38 -15.54 -9.93 -1.58
C LEU A 38 -15.96 -10.74 -0.35
N ASN A 39 -16.56 -11.92 -0.55
CA ASN A 39 -16.90 -12.82 0.54
C ASN A 39 -15.64 -13.44 1.18
N SER A 40 -14.64 -13.81 0.38
CA SER A 40 -13.38 -14.39 0.88
C SER A 40 -12.52 -13.41 1.70
N LEU A 41 -12.75 -12.11 1.53
CA LEU A 41 -12.06 -11.05 2.27
C LEU A 41 -12.76 -10.73 3.60
N ARG A 42 -13.92 -11.30 3.90
CA ARG A 42 -14.58 -11.06 5.19
C ARG A 42 -13.89 -11.88 6.27
N LEU A 43 -13.37 -11.18 7.28
CA LEU A 43 -12.77 -11.78 8.47
C LEU A 43 -13.65 -11.52 9.69
N SER A 44 -13.74 -12.51 10.56
CA SER A 44 -14.22 -12.32 11.93
C SER A 44 -13.25 -11.45 12.74
N SER A 45 -13.71 -10.93 13.87
CA SER A 45 -12.85 -10.15 14.79
C SER A 45 -11.64 -10.96 15.28
N VAL A 46 -11.81 -12.27 15.47
CA VAL A 46 -10.74 -13.18 15.90
C VAL A 46 -9.70 -13.36 14.79
N GLU A 47 -10.14 -13.58 13.56
CA GLU A 47 -9.26 -13.72 12.40
C GLU A 47 -8.51 -12.41 12.10
N ALA A 48 -9.19 -11.27 12.16
CA ALA A 48 -8.57 -9.96 11.97
C ALA A 48 -7.49 -9.69 13.03
N ALA A 49 -7.78 -9.99 14.30
CA ALA A 49 -6.80 -9.84 15.37
C ALA A 49 -5.62 -10.82 15.26
N ALA A 50 -5.85 -12.03 14.72
CA ALA A 50 -4.78 -12.99 14.45
C ALA A 50 -3.90 -12.51 13.28
N LEU A 51 -4.51 -11.95 12.23
CA LEU A 51 -3.82 -11.38 11.09
C LEU A 51 -2.92 -10.21 11.51
N GLU A 52 -3.44 -9.28 12.33
CA GLU A 52 -2.67 -8.16 12.87
C GLU A 52 -1.41 -8.67 13.60
N ARG A 53 -1.57 -9.56 14.57
CA ARG A 53 -0.46 -10.14 15.34
C ARG A 53 0.55 -10.90 14.48
N ALA A 54 0.09 -11.61 13.45
CA ALA A 54 0.97 -12.35 12.55
C ALA A 54 1.77 -11.45 11.60
N THR A 55 1.41 -10.16 11.52
CA THR A 55 1.95 -9.23 10.53
C THR A 55 2.58 -7.97 11.13
N THR A 56 2.87 -7.97 12.44
CA THR A 56 3.49 -6.85 13.17
C THR A 56 4.90 -6.48 12.69
N GLU A 57 5.57 -7.40 12.01
CA GLU A 57 6.88 -7.19 11.38
C GLU A 57 6.79 -6.39 10.05
N GLN A 58 5.57 -6.08 9.61
CA GLN A 58 5.26 -5.19 8.48
C GLN A 58 6.10 -5.46 7.22
N LYS A 59 6.83 -4.44 6.74
CA LYS A 59 7.64 -4.46 5.52
C LYS A 59 8.69 -5.56 5.50
N SER A 60 9.14 -6.04 6.67
CA SER A 60 10.08 -7.16 6.76
C SER A 60 9.40 -8.53 6.60
N SER A 61 8.11 -8.64 6.95
CA SER A 61 7.32 -9.86 6.83
C SER A 61 6.89 -10.14 5.39
N ARG A 62 7.18 -11.37 4.93
CA ARG A 62 6.65 -11.87 3.65
C ARG A 62 5.13 -12.00 3.70
N LEU A 63 4.59 -12.49 4.82
CA LEU A 63 3.15 -12.66 5.01
C LEU A 63 2.42 -11.33 4.86
N TRP A 64 2.90 -10.28 5.54
CA TRP A 64 2.31 -8.94 5.44
C TRP A 64 2.25 -8.45 3.97
N ARG A 65 3.33 -8.61 3.20
CA ARG A 65 3.36 -8.23 1.78
C ARG A 65 2.42 -9.05 0.90
N GLU A 66 2.25 -10.33 1.18
CA GLU A 66 1.34 -11.21 0.45
C GLU A 66 -0.11 -10.91 0.77
N GLU A 67 -0.42 -10.63 2.04
CA GLU A 67 -1.76 -10.22 2.47
C GLU A 67 -2.14 -8.88 1.84
N LEU A 68 -1.29 -7.85 1.93
CA LEU A 68 -1.57 -6.51 1.35
C LEU A 68 -2.00 -6.53 -0.13
N ARG A 69 -1.52 -7.48 -0.91
CA ARG A 69 -1.89 -7.61 -2.33
C ARG A 69 -3.35 -7.99 -2.54
N LYS A 70 -4.00 -8.60 -1.54
CA LYS A 70 -5.40 -9.03 -1.58
C LYS A 70 -6.38 -7.88 -1.30
N TRP A 71 -5.93 -6.87 -0.55
CA TRP A 71 -6.77 -5.79 -0.02
C TRP A 71 -6.55 -4.48 -0.77
N LEU A 72 -7.51 -3.57 -0.68
CA LEU A 72 -7.30 -2.16 -1.03
C LEU A 72 -6.70 -1.44 0.19
N THR A 73 -5.47 -0.95 0.04
CA THR A 73 -4.72 -0.31 1.12
C THR A 73 -5.06 1.18 1.23
N THR A 74 -4.83 1.78 2.40
CA THR A 74 -5.00 3.22 2.60
C THR A 74 -4.18 4.05 1.60
N SER A 75 -2.97 3.61 1.25
CA SER A 75 -2.11 4.29 0.26
C SER A 75 -2.71 4.33 -1.15
N ASP A 76 -3.48 3.29 -1.52
CA ASP A 76 -4.15 3.20 -2.83
C ASP A 76 -5.55 3.86 -2.79
N PHE A 77 -6.17 3.92 -1.62
CA PHE A 77 -7.58 4.30 -1.44
C PHE A 77 -7.89 5.68 -2.01
N GLY A 78 -7.07 6.68 -1.70
CA GLY A 78 -7.27 8.05 -2.20
C GLY A 78 -7.23 8.12 -3.73
N VAL A 79 -6.31 7.40 -4.37
CA VAL A 79 -6.20 7.35 -5.84
C VAL A 79 -7.43 6.68 -6.45
N VAL A 80 -7.94 5.62 -5.82
CA VAL A 80 -9.15 4.93 -6.29
C VAL A 80 -10.40 5.80 -6.15
N CYS A 81 -10.60 6.43 -4.99
CA CYS A 81 -11.76 7.27 -4.71
C CYS A 81 -11.82 8.53 -5.58
N CYS A 82 -10.67 9.14 -5.86
CA CYS A 82 -10.58 10.36 -6.67
C CYS A 82 -10.50 10.09 -8.18
N ARG A 83 -10.50 8.82 -8.62
CA ARG A 83 -10.44 8.46 -10.03
C ARG A 83 -11.72 8.89 -10.75
N LYS A 84 -11.58 9.70 -11.80
CA LYS A 84 -12.68 10.03 -12.71
C LYS A 84 -13.10 8.79 -13.50
N GLU A 85 -14.40 8.64 -13.78
CA GLU A 85 -14.92 7.53 -14.57
C GLU A 85 -14.21 7.37 -15.92
N SER A 86 -13.88 8.49 -16.58
CA SER A 86 -13.16 8.54 -17.86
C SER A 86 -11.68 8.15 -17.80
N THR A 87 -11.07 8.10 -16.61
CA THR A 87 -9.66 7.73 -16.43
C THR A 87 -9.52 6.23 -16.24
N SER A 88 -8.79 5.53 -17.11
CA SER A 88 -8.54 4.09 -16.99
C SER A 88 -7.92 3.71 -15.64
N CYS A 89 -8.36 2.57 -15.06
CA CYS A 89 -7.80 2.03 -13.81
C CYS A 89 -6.53 1.20 -14.03
N GLN A 90 -6.08 0.99 -15.27
CA GLN A 90 -4.93 0.14 -15.61
C GLN A 90 -3.66 0.51 -14.84
N ASN A 91 -3.33 1.80 -14.74
CA ASN A 91 -2.15 2.24 -14.01
C ASN A 91 -2.27 2.04 -12.50
N ILE A 92 -3.48 2.20 -11.93
CA ILE A 92 -3.72 1.94 -10.51
C ILE A 92 -3.48 0.46 -10.21
N VAL A 93 -4.07 -0.43 -11.03
CA VAL A 93 -3.89 -1.87 -10.90
C VAL A 93 -2.43 -2.27 -11.10
N LYS A 94 -1.77 -1.74 -12.13
CA LYS A 94 -0.36 -2.01 -12.41
C LYS A 94 0.53 -1.60 -11.24
N ASN A 95 0.34 -0.39 -10.71
CA ASN A 95 1.16 0.14 -9.62
C ASN A 95 0.99 -0.71 -8.35
N LYS A 96 -0.24 -1.12 -8.03
CA LYS A 96 -0.54 -1.98 -6.86
C LYS A 96 0.26 -3.29 -6.84
N TYR A 97 0.47 -3.91 -7.99
CA TYR A 97 1.18 -5.19 -8.11
C TYR A 97 2.64 -5.05 -8.54
N SER A 98 3.09 -3.83 -8.86
CA SER A 98 4.48 -3.57 -9.21
C SER A 98 5.35 -3.34 -7.98
N HIS A 99 6.63 -3.70 -8.08
CA HIS A 99 7.64 -3.31 -7.10
C HIS A 99 8.42 -2.12 -7.66
N PHE A 100 8.12 -0.92 -7.15
CA PHE A 100 8.85 0.30 -7.48
C PHE A 100 9.28 0.98 -6.18
N LEU A 101 10.57 1.31 -6.09
CA LEU A 101 11.14 2.04 -4.97
C LEU A 101 11.97 3.20 -5.54
N SER A 102 11.47 4.43 -5.37
CA SER A 102 12.25 5.63 -5.73
C SER A 102 13.28 5.95 -4.65
N ALA A 103 14.25 6.82 -4.98
CA ALA A 103 15.22 7.32 -4.00
C ALA A 103 14.55 8.04 -2.82
N ALA A 104 13.48 8.81 -3.10
CA ALA A 104 12.70 9.49 -2.06
C ALA A 104 11.97 8.49 -1.15
N MET A 105 11.33 7.45 -1.72
CA MET A 105 10.68 6.40 -0.94
C MET A 105 11.68 5.60 -0.10
N LYS A 106 12.86 5.32 -0.65
CA LYS A 106 13.93 4.64 0.09
C LYS A 106 14.40 5.50 1.26
N TYR A 107 14.62 6.80 1.04
CA TYR A 107 14.97 7.72 2.11
C TYR A 107 13.89 7.76 3.20
N ASP A 108 12.62 7.83 2.80
CA ASP A 108 11.48 7.80 3.72
C ASP A 108 11.52 6.53 4.60
N GLN A 109 11.63 5.37 3.96
CA GLN A 109 11.70 4.07 4.63
C GLN A 109 12.92 3.90 5.54
N ASP A 110 14.09 4.42 5.15
CA ASP A 110 15.35 4.30 5.90
C ASP A 110 15.37 5.24 7.12
N ASN A 111 14.52 6.29 7.16
CA ASN A 111 14.49 7.27 8.25
C ASN A 111 13.26 7.17 9.17
N GLU A 112 12.26 6.38 8.80
CA GLU A 112 11.04 6.13 9.56
C GLU A 112 11.32 5.78 11.03
N ASP A 113 12.20 4.81 11.28
CA ASP A 113 12.56 4.37 12.65
C ASP A 113 13.20 5.50 13.47
N ASN A 114 14.01 6.36 12.82
CA ASN A 114 14.62 7.51 13.47
C ASN A 114 13.55 8.55 13.87
N ALA A 115 12.58 8.81 13.00
CA ALA A 115 11.50 9.74 13.28
C ALA A 115 10.59 9.22 14.41
N VAL A 116 10.26 7.92 14.42
CA VAL A 116 9.52 7.29 15.53
C VAL A 116 10.29 7.41 16.85
N ARG A 117 11.61 7.19 16.84
CA ARG A 117 12.45 7.36 18.03
C ARG A 117 12.41 8.80 18.55
N VAL A 118 12.58 9.79 17.67
CA VAL A 118 12.52 11.21 18.04
C VAL A 118 11.13 11.59 18.59
N LEU A 119 10.05 11.06 18.01
CA LEU A 119 8.69 11.26 18.51
C LEU A 119 8.55 10.74 19.95
N GLN A 120 8.99 9.51 20.21
CA GLN A 120 8.94 8.91 21.55
C GLN A 120 9.73 9.73 22.58
N GLU A 121 10.96 10.14 22.24
CA GLU A 121 11.82 10.93 23.12
C GLU A 121 11.25 12.33 23.40
N SER A 122 10.72 12.99 22.36
CA SER A 122 10.27 14.39 22.45
C SER A 122 8.96 14.56 23.21
N PHE A 123 8.07 13.58 23.10
CA PHE A 123 6.74 13.60 23.75
C PHE A 123 6.65 12.67 24.95
N ASN A 124 7.73 11.97 25.30
CA ASN A 124 7.78 10.98 26.37
C ASN A 124 6.63 9.98 26.28
N LEU A 125 6.41 9.44 25.08
CA LEU A 125 5.37 8.46 24.78
C LEU A 125 6.00 7.17 24.26
N LYS A 126 5.22 6.09 24.27
CA LYS A 126 5.62 4.81 23.70
C LYS A 126 4.88 4.58 22.39
N VAL A 127 5.61 4.21 21.35
CA VAL A 127 5.02 3.77 20.07
C VAL A 127 5.15 2.26 19.97
N TRP A 128 4.04 1.58 19.70
CA TRP A 128 4.02 0.13 19.49
C TRP A 128 3.96 -0.21 18.00
N HIS A 129 4.74 -1.22 17.60
CA HIS A 129 4.57 -1.85 16.30
C HIS A 129 3.20 -2.52 16.20
N CYS A 130 2.69 -2.57 14.98
CA CYS A 130 1.39 -3.16 14.68
C CYS A 130 1.39 -3.76 13.28
N GLY A 131 0.45 -4.67 13.03
CA GLY A 131 0.27 -5.31 11.73
C GLY A 131 -0.87 -4.69 10.91
N LEU A 132 -1.54 -5.56 10.17
CA LEU A 132 -2.66 -5.19 9.31
C LEU A 132 -3.97 -5.07 10.09
N PHE A 133 -4.64 -3.93 9.94
CA PHE A 133 -5.99 -3.67 10.43
C PHE A 133 -6.98 -3.71 9.27
N VAL A 134 -7.85 -4.73 9.27
CA VAL A 134 -8.94 -4.85 8.29
C VAL A 134 -10.19 -4.12 8.79
N ASN A 135 -10.82 -3.33 7.91
CA ASN A 135 -12.08 -2.69 8.24
C ASN A 135 -13.22 -3.71 8.25
N TRP A 136 -13.79 -3.98 9.42
CA TRP A 136 -14.85 -4.99 9.59
C TRP A 136 -16.15 -4.66 8.83
N ASN A 137 -16.46 -3.37 8.61
CA ASN A 137 -17.61 -2.94 7.82
C ASN A 137 -17.35 -3.10 6.31
N ILE A 138 -16.14 -2.75 5.90
CA ILE A 138 -15.74 -2.71 4.49
C ILE A 138 -14.56 -3.67 4.33
N GLY A 139 -14.89 -4.96 4.28
CA GLY A 139 -13.91 -6.07 4.39
C GLY A 139 -12.81 -6.11 3.33
N TYR A 140 -12.80 -5.25 2.31
CA TYR A 140 -11.68 -5.14 1.37
C TYR A 140 -10.72 -3.99 1.70
N LEU A 141 -10.98 -3.17 2.72
CA LEU A 141 -10.09 -2.08 3.15
C LEU A 141 -9.15 -2.55 4.26
N VAL A 142 -7.86 -2.22 4.11
CA VAL A 142 -6.84 -2.51 5.11
C VAL A 142 -5.93 -1.30 5.34
N ALA A 143 -5.49 -1.12 6.58
CA ALA A 143 -4.48 -0.15 6.97
C ALA A 143 -3.36 -0.83 7.77
N SER A 144 -2.16 -0.26 7.73
CA SER A 144 -1.02 -0.63 8.58
C SER A 144 -0.38 0.69 8.99
N PRO A 145 -0.77 1.27 10.13
CA PRO A 145 -0.14 2.50 10.59
C PRO A 145 1.34 2.27 10.93
N ASP A 146 2.14 3.33 10.92
CA ASP A 146 3.57 3.25 11.24
C ASP A 146 3.79 2.95 12.74
N GLY A 147 2.80 3.27 13.57
CA GLY A 147 2.76 2.83 14.96
C GLY A 147 1.44 3.12 15.66
N LEU A 148 1.30 2.57 16.86
CA LEU A 148 0.17 2.83 17.76
C LEU A 148 0.66 3.59 18.99
N ILE A 149 -0.22 4.43 19.54
CA ILE A 149 -0.10 5.03 20.87
C ILE A 149 -1.39 4.75 21.66
N ASP A 150 -1.45 5.14 22.93
CA ASP A 150 -2.56 4.74 23.83
C ASP A 150 -3.95 5.11 23.30
N ASP A 151 -4.08 6.29 22.69
CA ASP A 151 -5.33 6.85 22.22
C ASP A 151 -5.31 7.20 20.72
N GLY A 152 -4.36 6.65 19.95
CA GLY A 152 -4.15 7.07 18.58
C GLY A 152 -3.23 6.21 17.74
N ILE A 153 -2.97 6.70 16.53
CA ILE A 153 -2.07 6.10 15.55
C ILE A 153 -0.98 7.10 15.17
N VAL A 154 0.15 6.57 14.74
CA VAL A 154 1.28 7.34 14.21
C VAL A 154 1.38 7.06 12.72
N GLU A 155 1.46 8.14 11.94
CA GLU A 155 1.80 8.14 10.51
C GLU A 155 3.02 9.05 10.35
N VAL A 156 4.11 8.49 9.87
CA VAL A 156 5.41 9.14 9.69
C VAL A 156 5.60 9.50 8.22
N LYS A 157 6.21 10.66 8.00
CA LYS A 157 6.71 11.10 6.70
C LYS A 157 8.07 11.76 6.88
N CYS A 158 9.04 11.34 6.08
CA CYS A 158 10.41 11.80 6.08
C CYS A 158 10.80 12.31 4.68
N PRO A 159 10.37 13.53 4.30
CA PRO A 159 10.68 14.09 2.99
C PRO A 159 12.17 14.44 2.88
N ALA A 160 12.91 13.69 2.06
CA ALA A 160 14.35 13.87 1.82
C ALA A 160 14.75 15.30 1.45
N LEU A 161 13.82 15.93 0.76
CA LEU A 161 13.93 17.27 0.22
C LEU A 161 14.14 18.32 1.34
N TRP A 162 13.43 18.20 2.48
CA TRP A 162 13.40 19.23 3.54
C TRP A 162 13.97 18.72 4.87
N LYS A 163 14.85 17.72 4.81
CA LYS A 163 15.44 17.05 5.99
C LYS A 163 16.15 18.00 6.96
N ASP A 164 16.58 19.17 6.48
CA ASP A 164 17.32 20.16 7.25
C ASP A 164 16.42 21.28 7.78
N LEU A 165 15.10 21.20 7.56
CA LEU A 165 14.12 22.17 8.05
C LEU A 165 13.40 21.63 9.29
N THR A 166 13.10 22.54 10.22
CA THR A 166 12.15 22.28 11.29
C THR A 166 10.71 22.19 10.75
N PRO A 167 9.77 21.58 11.50
CA PRO A 167 8.35 21.60 11.14
C PRO A 167 7.80 23.03 10.92
N ASP A 168 8.18 23.98 11.79
CA ASP A 168 7.75 25.38 11.68
C ASP A 168 8.25 26.06 10.40
N GLU A 169 9.52 25.85 10.04
CA GLU A 169 10.09 26.36 8.79
C GLU A 169 9.40 25.73 7.57
N SER A 170 9.14 24.43 7.63
CA SER A 170 8.46 23.68 6.56
C SER A 170 7.04 24.19 6.31
N ILE A 171 6.29 24.52 7.37
CA ILE A 171 4.94 25.11 7.28
C ILE A 171 5.01 26.52 6.69
N ARG A 172 5.95 27.36 7.14
CA ARG A 172 6.11 28.74 6.62
C ARG A 172 6.41 28.77 5.13
N MET A 173 7.17 27.78 4.65
CA MET A 173 7.48 27.62 3.23
C MET A 173 6.35 27.00 2.41
N LYS A 174 5.19 26.72 3.03
CA LYS A 174 4.00 26.08 2.43
C LYS A 174 4.29 24.71 1.81
N PHE A 175 5.27 23.98 2.35
CA PHE A 175 5.53 22.62 1.91
C PHE A 175 4.53 21.60 2.44
N PHE A 176 3.86 21.93 3.55
CA PHE A 176 2.69 21.22 4.05
C PHE A 176 1.48 22.16 3.99
N SER A 177 0.46 21.77 3.24
CA SER A 177 -0.89 22.31 3.38
C SER A 177 -1.71 21.26 4.11
N PHE A 178 -2.05 21.53 5.37
CA PHE A 178 -3.12 20.81 6.05
C PHE A 178 -4.47 21.33 5.57
#